data_AF-A0A1S3WNU3-F1
#
_entry.id   AF-A0A1S3WNU3-F1
#
_cell.length_a   1.000
_cell.length_b   1.000
_cell.length_c   1.000
_cell.angle_alpha   90.00
_cell.angle_beta   90.00
_cell.angle_gamma   90.00
#
_symmetry.space_group_name_H-M   'P 1'
#
loop_
_entity.id
_entity.type
_entity.pdbx_description
1 polymer ?
#
loop_
_entity_poly.entity_id
_entity_poly.type
_entity_poly.pdbx_seq_one_letter_code
_entity_poly.pdbx_strand_id
1 'polypeptide(L)'
;MIVDYENPLKKMMEEFVPHSKSLSDALISLQMVYPRRNLSADQWRNAQLLSLISAPSTMLNPAQSDTMPCEYLSLDAMEKWIIFGFILCHGILNTDATALNLWKLALQSSSCLSLFRDEVFHIHKAAEDLFVNIRGYNKRINDIRECKEAAVAHAGSMHRERRKFLRSALKELATVLSDQPGLLGPKALFVFMALSFARDEIIWLLRHADNMPKKSADDFIDK
;
A
#
# COMPACT_ATOMS: atom_id res chain seq x y z
N MET A 1 19.79 -23.31 10.94
CA MET A 1 19.32 -22.38 9.90
C MET A 1 18.26 -23.00 8.99
N ILE A 2 18.56 -24.04 8.18
CA ILE A 2 17.55 -24.61 7.26
C ILE A 2 16.36 -25.24 8.00
N VAL A 3 16.62 -26.08 9.01
CA VAL A 3 15.57 -26.74 9.81
C VAL A 3 14.82 -25.73 10.69
N ASP A 4 15.55 -24.80 11.32
CA ASP A 4 14.94 -23.83 12.26
C ASP A 4 13.91 -22.91 11.59
N TYR A 5 14.07 -22.65 10.28
CA TYR A 5 13.18 -21.78 9.50
C TYR A 5 12.37 -22.57 8.46
N GLU A 6 12.10 -23.86 8.69
CA GLU A 6 11.18 -24.63 7.83
C GLU A 6 9.77 -24.00 7.79
N ASN A 7 9.35 -23.35 8.89
CA ASN A 7 8.26 -22.39 8.93
C ASN A 7 8.81 -20.99 9.30
N PRO A 8 9.23 -20.18 8.31
CA PRO A 8 10.00 -18.96 8.58
C PRO A 8 9.24 -17.95 9.44
N LEU A 9 7.98 -17.65 9.10
CA LEU A 9 7.21 -16.64 9.82
C LEU A 9 6.93 -17.07 11.27
N LYS A 10 6.60 -18.34 11.51
CA LYS A 10 6.41 -18.84 12.87
C LYS A 10 7.69 -18.66 13.71
N LYS A 11 8.85 -19.05 13.16
CA LYS A 11 10.14 -18.89 13.85
C LYS A 11 10.47 -17.42 14.11
N MET A 12 10.28 -16.58 13.10
CA MET A 12 10.60 -15.15 13.19
C MET A 12 9.67 -14.42 14.17
N MET A 13 8.40 -14.81 14.31
CA MET A 13 7.49 -14.21 15.31
C MET A 13 8.03 -14.40 16.73
N GLU A 14 8.59 -15.58 17.04
CA GLU A 14 9.22 -15.85 18.34
C GLU A 14 10.53 -15.04 18.52
N GLU A 15 11.32 -14.94 17.45
CA GLU A 15 12.60 -14.20 17.44
C GLU A 15 12.42 -12.68 17.56
N PHE A 16 11.30 -12.14 17.07
CA PHE A 16 11.00 -10.70 17.09
C PHE A 16 10.35 -10.21 18.38
N VAL A 17 10.10 -11.07 19.37
CA VAL A 17 9.63 -10.67 20.70
C VAL A 17 10.50 -9.57 21.34
N PRO A 18 11.85 -9.69 21.46
CA PRO A 18 12.69 -8.62 21.99
C PRO A 18 12.73 -7.36 21.11
N HIS A 19 12.38 -7.47 19.83
CA HIS A 19 12.35 -6.35 18.87
C HIS A 19 10.99 -5.66 18.77
N SER A 20 9.98 -6.20 19.46
CA SER A 20 8.59 -5.78 19.26
C SER A 20 8.36 -4.29 19.54
N LYS A 21 9.03 -3.72 20.56
CA LYS A 21 8.86 -2.30 20.93
C LYS A 21 9.36 -1.35 19.85
N SER A 22 10.59 -1.52 19.39
CA SER A 22 11.17 -0.63 18.37
C SER A 22 10.46 -0.81 17.03
N LEU A 23 10.11 -2.05 16.66
CA LEU A 23 9.37 -2.33 15.44
C LEU A 23 7.96 -1.71 15.48
N SER A 24 7.22 -1.88 16.59
CA SER A 24 5.88 -1.28 16.70
C SER A 24 5.90 0.23 16.62
N ASP A 25 6.87 0.90 17.26
CA ASP A 25 6.99 2.36 17.20
C ASP A 25 7.20 2.85 15.76
N ALA A 26 8.10 2.18 15.04
CA ALA A 26 8.38 2.51 13.64
C ALA A 26 7.14 2.29 12.76
N LEU A 27 6.45 1.16 12.90
CA LEU A 27 5.25 0.85 12.11
C LEU A 27 4.08 1.78 12.42
N ILE A 28 3.86 2.12 13.70
CA ILE A 28 2.79 3.04 14.11
C ILE A 28 3.04 4.45 13.55
N SER A 29 4.31 4.87 13.39
CA SER A 29 4.61 6.15 12.75
C SER A 29 4.08 6.26 11.30
N LEU A 30 3.89 5.11 10.62
CA LEU A 30 3.31 5.06 9.27
C LEU A 30 1.83 5.49 9.25
N GLN A 31 1.15 5.58 10.40
CA GLN A 31 -0.20 6.15 10.52
C GLN A 31 -0.28 7.57 9.95
N MET A 32 0.81 8.34 9.99
CA MET A 32 0.85 9.71 9.44
C MET A 32 1.00 9.75 7.91
N VAL A 33 1.29 8.62 7.26
CA VAL A 33 1.64 8.56 5.83
C VAL A 33 0.75 7.58 5.07
N TYR A 34 0.69 6.31 5.49
CA TYR A 34 0.05 5.25 4.72
C TYR A 34 -1.45 5.51 4.49
N PRO A 35 -2.27 5.90 5.48
CA PRO A 35 -3.69 6.14 5.26
C PRO A 35 -3.96 7.27 4.26
N ARG A 36 -3.22 8.39 4.34
CA ARG A 36 -3.39 9.53 3.42
C ARG A 36 -2.80 9.27 2.02
N ARG A 37 -1.90 8.29 1.89
CA ARG A 37 -1.36 7.85 0.59
C ARG A 37 -2.22 6.75 -0.05
N ASN A 38 -2.97 5.99 0.75
CA ASN A 38 -3.84 4.89 0.30
C ASN A 38 -5.30 5.32 0.07
N LEU A 39 -5.54 6.48 -0.55
CA LEU A 39 -6.88 7.02 -0.81
C LEU A 39 -7.48 6.50 -2.12
N SER A 40 -8.80 6.62 -2.27
CA SER A 40 -9.50 6.27 -3.52
C SER A 40 -9.31 7.31 -4.62
N ALA A 41 -9.60 6.93 -5.86
CA ALA A 41 -9.58 7.86 -6.99
C ALA A 41 -10.56 9.03 -6.81
N ASP A 42 -11.70 8.83 -6.16
CA ASP A 42 -12.65 9.92 -5.86
C ASP A 42 -12.07 10.94 -4.89
N GLN A 43 -11.37 10.47 -3.86
CA GLN A 43 -10.68 11.36 -2.93
C GLN A 43 -9.53 12.11 -3.62
N TRP A 44 -8.81 11.46 -4.55
CA TRP A 44 -7.81 12.12 -5.39
C TRP A 44 -8.41 13.19 -6.30
N ARG A 45 -9.58 12.93 -6.90
CA ARG A 45 -10.33 13.92 -7.68
C ARG A 45 -10.74 15.12 -6.84
N ASN A 46 -11.30 14.87 -5.66
CA ASN A 46 -11.72 15.94 -4.74
C ASN A 46 -10.55 16.82 -4.29
N ALA A 47 -9.36 16.24 -4.14
CA ALA A 47 -8.14 16.97 -3.81
C ALA A 47 -7.42 17.58 -5.03
N GLN A 48 -7.92 17.35 -6.25
CA GLN A 48 -7.25 17.72 -7.51
C GLN A 48 -5.77 17.30 -7.54
N LEU A 49 -5.50 16.08 -7.04
CA LEU A 49 -4.15 15.55 -6.84
C LEU A 49 -3.32 15.62 -8.13
N LEU A 50 -2.08 16.11 -8.03
CA LEU A 50 -1.11 16.34 -9.13
C LEU A 50 -1.48 17.43 -10.15
N SER A 51 -2.62 18.13 -10.03
CA SER A 51 -2.94 19.19 -10.97
C SER A 51 -2.05 20.42 -10.77
N LEU A 52 -1.48 20.93 -11.87
CA LEU A 52 -0.71 22.18 -11.89
C LEU A 52 -1.56 23.41 -12.21
N ILE A 53 -2.78 23.19 -12.69
CA ILE A 53 -3.68 24.23 -13.20
C ILE A 53 -4.92 24.45 -12.31
N SER A 54 -5.07 23.64 -11.24
CA SER A 54 -6.13 23.83 -10.25
C SER A 54 -6.05 25.19 -9.54
N ALA A 55 -4.83 25.70 -9.32
CA ALA A 55 -4.57 27.01 -8.74
C ALA A 55 -3.46 27.74 -9.52
N PRO A 56 -3.77 28.38 -10.67
CA PRO A 56 -2.79 28.96 -11.59
C PRO A 56 -1.85 29.99 -10.94
N SER A 57 -2.33 30.73 -9.93
CA SER A 57 -1.53 31.70 -9.17
C SER A 57 -0.38 31.07 -8.37
N THR A 58 -0.39 29.75 -8.15
CA THR A 58 0.63 29.02 -7.38
C THR A 58 1.58 28.22 -8.26
N MET A 59 1.49 28.37 -9.58
CA MET A 59 2.29 27.61 -10.55
C MET A 59 3.80 27.82 -10.37
N LEU A 60 4.23 29.00 -9.90
CA LEU A 60 5.64 29.29 -9.62
C LEU A 60 6.09 28.89 -8.21
N ASN A 61 5.15 28.59 -7.31
CA ASN A 61 5.48 28.25 -5.92
C ASN A 61 6.08 26.83 -5.85
N PRO A 62 7.10 26.59 -5.00
CA PRO A 62 7.65 25.25 -4.83
C PRO A 62 6.59 24.31 -4.25
N ALA A 63 6.42 23.14 -4.86
CA ALA A 63 5.66 22.03 -4.29
C ALA A 63 6.49 21.40 -3.17
N GLN A 64 6.03 21.49 -1.92
CA GLN A 64 6.78 21.06 -0.75
C GLN A 64 5.89 20.54 0.38
N SER A 65 6.47 19.71 1.23
CA SER A 65 5.92 19.25 2.51
C SER A 65 7.04 19.03 3.51
N ASP A 66 6.74 19.00 4.80
CA ASP A 66 7.73 18.67 5.84
C ASP A 66 8.16 17.19 5.79
N THR A 67 7.46 16.37 5.01
CA THR A 67 7.72 14.94 4.82
C THR A 67 8.00 14.60 3.36
N MET A 68 8.79 15.43 2.66
CA MET A 68 9.16 15.23 1.24
C MET A 68 9.40 13.77 0.80
N PRO A 69 10.27 12.97 1.46
CA PRO A 69 10.53 11.59 1.03
C PRO A 69 9.29 10.68 1.17
N CYS A 70 8.36 11.00 2.06
CA CYS A 70 7.12 10.25 2.26
C CYS A 70 6.09 10.49 1.15
N GLU A 71 6.21 11.59 0.38
CA GLU A 71 5.23 11.90 -0.68
C GLU A 71 5.37 10.99 -1.89
N TYR A 72 6.57 10.47 -2.16
CA TYR A 72 6.84 9.56 -3.27
C TYR A 72 7.36 8.19 -2.82
N LEU A 73 7.42 7.93 -1.51
CA LEU A 73 7.66 6.59 -0.99
C LEU A 73 6.63 5.60 -1.57
N SER A 74 7.10 4.45 -2.03
CA SER A 74 6.23 3.43 -2.64
C SER A 74 5.20 2.91 -1.64
N LEU A 75 3.93 2.95 -2.06
CA LEU A 75 2.83 2.40 -1.28
C LEU A 75 2.96 0.88 -1.15
N ASP A 76 3.45 0.20 -2.18
CA ASP A 76 3.73 -1.24 -2.19
C ASP A 76 4.77 -1.63 -1.12
N ALA A 77 5.83 -0.83 -0.97
CA ALA A 77 6.83 -1.04 0.07
C ALA A 77 6.24 -0.87 1.48
N MET A 78 5.46 0.20 1.70
CA MET A 78 4.82 0.45 2.98
C MET A 78 3.82 -0.64 3.35
N GLU A 79 3.06 -1.14 2.38
CA GLU A 79 2.11 -2.24 2.57
C GLU A 79 2.83 -3.51 3.05
N LYS A 80 3.97 -3.86 2.44
CA LYS A 80 4.83 -4.97 2.90
C LYS A 80 5.34 -4.76 4.33
N TRP A 81 5.78 -3.55 4.66
CA TRP A 81 6.24 -3.23 6.02
C TRP A 81 5.13 -3.41 7.05
N ILE A 82 3.93 -2.91 6.77
CA ILE A 82 2.78 -3.00 7.66
C ILE A 82 2.35 -4.45 7.83
N ILE A 83 2.18 -5.20 6.74
CA ILE A 83 1.67 -6.57 6.79
C ILE A 83 2.65 -7.50 7.52
N PHE A 84 3.91 -7.55 7.10
CA PHE A 84 4.89 -8.44 7.73
C PHE A 84 5.31 -7.93 9.10
N GLY A 85 5.53 -6.62 9.25
CA GLY A 85 5.98 -6.02 10.50
C GLY A 85 5.02 -6.31 11.66
N PHE A 86 3.72 -6.12 11.47
CA PHE A 86 2.75 -6.41 12.52
C PHE A 86 2.50 -7.91 12.74
N ILE A 87 2.81 -8.78 11.78
CA ILE A 87 2.89 -10.23 12.06
C ILE A 87 4.07 -10.52 13.00
N LEU A 88 5.23 -9.91 12.76
CA LEU A 88 6.43 -10.12 13.57
C LEU A 88 6.29 -9.59 15.00
N CYS A 89 5.62 -8.46 15.21
CA CYS A 89 5.31 -7.92 16.54
C CYS A 89 3.83 -8.10 16.94
N HIS A 90 3.25 -9.25 16.59
CA HIS A 90 1.80 -9.53 16.70
C HIS A 90 1.13 -9.23 18.05
N GLY A 91 1.88 -9.22 19.16
CA GLY A 91 1.36 -8.80 20.47
C GLY A 91 0.66 -7.44 20.44
N ILE A 92 1.20 -6.49 19.64
CA ILE A 92 0.68 -5.13 19.54
C ILE A 92 -0.73 -5.08 18.92
N LEU A 93 -1.10 -6.04 18.07
CA LEU A 93 -2.41 -6.11 17.42
C LEU A 93 -3.57 -6.34 18.39
N ASN A 94 -3.27 -6.80 19.61
CA ASN A 94 -4.27 -7.00 20.66
C ASN A 94 -4.34 -5.84 21.66
N THR A 95 -3.31 -5.00 21.71
CA THR A 95 -3.19 -3.93 22.72
C THR A 95 -3.31 -2.53 22.14
N ASP A 96 -3.04 -2.33 20.86
CA ASP A 96 -3.06 -1.03 20.19
C ASP A 96 -4.04 -1.02 19.01
N ALA A 97 -5.07 -0.18 19.11
CA ALA A 97 -6.09 -0.04 18.06
C ALA A 97 -5.54 0.62 16.78
N THR A 98 -4.56 1.51 16.90
CA THR A 98 -3.91 2.16 15.74
C THR A 98 -3.16 1.12 14.92
N ALA A 99 -2.38 0.26 15.59
CA ALA A 99 -1.67 -0.83 14.93
C ALA A 99 -2.63 -1.79 14.21
N LEU A 100 -3.70 -2.20 14.89
CA LEU A 100 -4.72 -3.07 14.30
C LEU A 100 -5.39 -2.43 13.09
N ASN A 101 -5.84 -1.18 13.18
CA ASN A 101 -6.52 -0.49 12.08
C ASN A 101 -5.60 -0.31 10.88
N LEU A 102 -4.32 0.03 11.12
CA LEU A 102 -3.33 0.17 10.07
C LEU A 102 -3.06 -1.16 9.37
N TRP A 103 -2.96 -2.26 10.13
CA TRP A 103 -2.82 -3.60 9.59
C TRP A 103 -4.05 -4.03 8.77
N LYS A 104 -5.27 -3.84 9.31
CA LYS A 104 -6.52 -4.13 8.58
C LYS A 104 -6.62 -3.34 7.28
N LEU A 105 -6.26 -2.05 7.29
CA LEU A 105 -6.26 -1.22 6.07
C LEU A 105 -5.34 -1.81 4.99
N ALA A 106 -4.14 -2.29 5.36
CA ALA A 106 -3.25 -2.97 4.42
C ALA A 106 -3.79 -4.33 3.96
N LEU A 107 -4.41 -5.12 4.85
CA LEU A 107 -5.05 -6.39 4.47
C LEU A 107 -6.22 -6.22 3.50
N GLN A 108 -6.88 -5.06 3.47
CA GLN A 108 -7.98 -4.76 2.56
C GLN A 108 -7.50 -4.26 1.18
N SER A 109 -6.24 -3.83 1.06
CA SER A 109 -5.68 -3.24 -0.16
C SER A 109 -5.19 -4.29 -1.18
N SER A 110 -4.72 -5.45 -0.72
CA SER A 110 -4.11 -6.47 -1.57
C SER A 110 -4.52 -7.88 -1.17
N SER A 111 -4.52 -8.80 -2.13
CA SER A 111 -4.69 -10.24 -1.90
C SER A 111 -3.36 -11.01 -1.85
N CYS A 112 -2.35 -10.49 -2.54
CA CYS A 112 -0.98 -11.01 -2.49
C CYS A 112 0.06 -9.87 -2.49
N LEU A 113 1.24 -10.16 -1.94
CA LEU A 113 2.41 -9.29 -1.97
C LEU A 113 3.51 -9.92 -2.80
N SER A 114 4.38 -9.12 -3.43
CA SER A 114 5.62 -9.64 -4.01
C SER A 114 6.63 -9.91 -2.90
N LEU A 115 7.08 -11.16 -2.76
CA LEU A 115 8.25 -11.49 -1.96
C LEU A 115 9.47 -10.90 -2.66
N PHE A 116 9.70 -11.36 -3.89
CA PHE A 116 10.72 -10.87 -4.78
C PHE A 116 10.32 -11.13 -6.23
N ARG A 117 10.26 -10.07 -7.05
CA ARG A 117 9.83 -10.12 -8.45
C ARG A 117 8.42 -10.74 -8.58
N ASP A 118 8.31 -11.85 -9.31
CA ASP A 118 7.11 -12.60 -9.61
C ASP A 118 6.72 -13.62 -8.54
N GLU A 119 7.61 -13.91 -7.58
CA GLU A 119 7.27 -14.75 -6.43
C GLU A 119 6.35 -14.00 -5.47
N VAL A 120 5.13 -14.53 -5.29
CA VAL A 120 4.08 -13.89 -4.48
C VAL A 120 3.82 -14.60 -3.15
N PHE A 121 3.33 -13.82 -2.18
CA PHE A 121 2.86 -14.28 -0.88
C PHE A 121 1.36 -14.01 -0.74
N HIS A 122 0.56 -15.07 -0.62
CA HIS A 122 -0.89 -14.96 -0.39
C HIS A 122 -1.20 -14.63 1.06
N ILE A 123 -1.56 -13.36 1.29
CA ILE A 123 -1.52 -12.71 2.60
C ILE A 123 -2.43 -13.40 3.60
N HIS A 124 -3.74 -13.45 3.30
CA HIS A 124 -4.75 -13.84 4.27
C HIS A 124 -4.66 -15.31 4.65
N LYS A 125 -4.35 -16.18 3.68
CA LYS A 125 -4.21 -17.61 3.93
C LYS A 125 -3.03 -17.90 4.86
N ALA A 126 -1.86 -17.34 4.55
CA ALA A 126 -0.67 -17.54 5.37
C ALA A 126 -0.83 -16.90 6.77
N ALA A 127 -1.42 -15.71 6.85
CA ALA A 127 -1.70 -15.07 8.14
C ALA A 127 -2.67 -15.91 8.99
N GLU A 128 -3.76 -16.41 8.40
CA GLU A 128 -4.72 -17.27 9.10
C GLU A 128 -4.05 -18.54 9.64
N ASP A 129 -3.24 -19.23 8.81
CA ASP A 129 -2.52 -20.45 9.21
C ASP A 129 -1.53 -20.22 10.36
N LEU A 130 -0.95 -19.03 10.46
CA LEU A 130 -0.12 -18.65 11.61
C LEU A 130 -0.98 -18.42 12.86
N PHE A 131 -2.02 -17.59 12.76
CA PHE A 131 -2.79 -17.16 13.93
C PHE A 131 -3.73 -18.22 14.51
N VAL A 132 -4.20 -19.20 13.72
CA VAL A 132 -4.98 -20.35 14.26
C VAL A 132 -4.19 -21.17 15.27
N ASN A 133 -2.86 -21.14 15.19
CA ASN A 133 -1.97 -21.91 16.06
C ASN A 133 -1.54 -21.11 17.32
N ILE A 134 -2.04 -19.89 17.51
CA ILE A 134 -1.64 -19.01 18.61
C ILE A 134 -2.85 -18.71 19.51
N ARG A 135 -2.76 -19.13 20.77
CA ARG A 135 -3.80 -18.82 21.77
C ARG A 135 -3.95 -17.31 21.96
N GLY A 136 -5.20 -16.85 22.04
CA GLY A 136 -5.53 -15.43 22.23
C GLY A 136 -5.75 -14.62 20.94
N TYR A 137 -5.66 -15.23 19.76
CA TYR A 137 -5.77 -14.54 18.47
C TYR A 137 -7.04 -14.87 17.66
N ASN A 138 -8.02 -15.54 18.27
CA ASN A 138 -9.28 -15.89 17.59
C ASN A 138 -10.01 -14.68 16.98
N LYS A 139 -9.94 -13.51 17.64
CA LYS A 139 -10.50 -12.27 17.07
C LYS A 139 -9.79 -11.83 15.80
N ARG A 140 -8.45 -12.00 15.73
CA ARG A 140 -7.64 -11.64 14.55
C ARG A 140 -7.91 -12.53 13.37
N ILE A 141 -8.24 -13.81 13.60
CA ILE A 141 -8.69 -14.72 12.53
C ILE A 141 -9.95 -14.17 11.85
N ASN A 142 -10.90 -13.65 12.62
CA ASN A 142 -12.10 -13.03 12.06
C ASN A 142 -11.76 -11.74 11.27
N ASP A 143 -10.87 -10.89 11.80
CA ASP A 143 -10.41 -9.70 11.07
C ASP A 143 -9.75 -10.04 9.74
N ILE A 144 -8.90 -11.09 9.70
CA ILE A 144 -8.23 -11.54 8.48
C ILE A 144 -9.26 -11.98 7.43
N ARG A 145 -10.28 -12.75 7.84
CA ARG A 145 -11.35 -13.22 6.95
C ARG A 145 -12.20 -12.07 6.40
N GLU A 146 -12.58 -11.13 7.26
CA GLU A 146 -13.30 -9.91 6.84
C GLU A 146 -12.47 -9.10 5.83
N CYS A 147 -11.19 -8.88 6.11
CA CYS A 147 -10.31 -8.14 5.21
C CYS A 147 -10.05 -8.88 3.89
N LYS A 148 -10.00 -10.22 3.90
CA LYS A 148 -9.90 -11.05 2.70
C LYS A 148 -11.09 -10.84 1.78
N GLU A 149 -12.30 -10.90 2.34
CA GLU A 149 -13.54 -10.67 1.58
C GLU A 149 -13.56 -9.26 0.98
N ALA A 150 -13.20 -8.24 1.76
CA ALA A 150 -13.12 -6.87 1.29
C ALA A 150 -12.07 -6.69 0.17
N ALA A 151 -10.88 -7.27 0.31
CA ALA A 151 -9.83 -7.18 -0.71
C ALA A 151 -10.27 -7.83 -2.03
N VAL A 152 -10.83 -9.05 -1.97
CA VAL A 152 -11.32 -9.77 -3.15
C VAL A 152 -12.49 -9.05 -3.81
N ALA A 153 -13.38 -8.43 -3.02
CA ALA A 153 -14.57 -7.76 -3.55
C ALA A 153 -14.31 -6.36 -4.10
N HIS A 154 -13.39 -5.59 -3.50
CA HIS A 154 -13.31 -4.14 -3.73
C HIS A 154 -11.94 -3.63 -4.19
N ALA A 155 -10.84 -4.30 -3.86
CA ALA A 155 -9.50 -3.79 -4.20
C ALA A 155 -9.31 -3.69 -5.73
N GLY A 156 -9.75 -4.70 -6.48
CA GLY A 156 -9.67 -4.72 -7.95
C GLY A 156 -10.31 -3.50 -8.61
N SER A 157 -11.53 -3.13 -8.19
CA SER A 157 -12.20 -1.93 -8.70
C SER A 157 -11.54 -0.64 -8.23
N MET A 158 -11.08 -0.59 -6.98
CA MET A 158 -10.42 0.59 -6.42
C MET A 158 -9.14 0.93 -7.20
N HIS A 159 -8.28 -0.05 -7.44
CA HIS A 159 -7.07 0.11 -8.24
C HIS A 159 -7.36 0.40 -9.71
N ARG A 160 -8.44 -0.18 -10.28
CA ARG A 160 -8.90 0.18 -11.64
C ARG A 160 -9.20 1.67 -11.76
N GLU A 161 -9.93 2.25 -10.79
CA GLU A 161 -10.25 3.67 -10.81
C GLU A 161 -9.02 4.56 -10.57
N ARG A 162 -8.06 4.13 -9.74
CA ARG A 162 -6.78 4.83 -9.58
C ARG A 162 -6.01 4.93 -10.88
N ARG A 163 -5.92 3.84 -11.65
CA ARG A 163 -5.26 3.86 -12.96
C ARG A 163 -5.95 4.78 -13.96
N LYS A 164 -7.29 4.82 -13.99
CA LYS A 164 -8.05 5.79 -14.82
C LYS A 164 -7.71 7.23 -14.43
N PHE A 165 -7.69 7.54 -13.14
CA PHE A 165 -7.31 8.88 -12.66
C PHE A 165 -5.88 9.25 -13.07
N LEU A 166 -4.92 8.35 -12.83
CA LEU A 166 -3.52 8.58 -13.12
C LEU A 166 -3.26 8.78 -14.61
N ARG A 167 -3.96 8.07 -15.51
CA ARG A 167 -3.83 8.33 -16.97
C ARG A 167 -4.13 9.79 -17.32
N SER A 168 -5.19 10.36 -16.77
CA SER A 168 -5.54 11.77 -16.99
C SER A 168 -4.55 12.72 -16.31
N ALA A 169 -4.23 12.49 -15.04
CA ALA A 169 -3.33 13.34 -14.27
C ALA A 169 -1.92 13.38 -14.87
N LEU A 170 -1.36 12.24 -15.25
CA LEU A 170 -0.03 12.16 -15.86
C LEU A 170 0.00 12.78 -17.26
N LYS A 171 -1.07 12.65 -18.05
CA LYS A 171 -1.17 13.31 -19.37
C LYS A 171 -1.17 14.83 -19.23
N GLU A 172 -1.97 15.38 -18.32
CA GLU A 172 -1.99 16.82 -18.02
C GLU A 172 -0.61 17.29 -17.54
N LEU A 173 -0.06 16.61 -16.53
CA LEU A 173 1.22 16.95 -15.92
C LEU A 173 2.35 16.97 -16.96
N ALA A 174 2.48 15.91 -17.77
CA ALA A 174 3.53 15.83 -18.79
C ALA A 174 3.36 16.90 -19.87
N THR A 175 2.12 17.18 -20.29
CA THR A 175 1.85 18.20 -21.31
C THR A 175 2.22 19.60 -20.82
N VAL A 176 1.79 19.97 -19.61
CA VAL A 176 2.10 21.28 -19.00
C VAL A 176 3.61 21.45 -18.78
N LEU A 177 4.29 20.41 -18.28
CA LEU A 177 5.75 20.45 -18.08
C LEU A 177 6.52 20.52 -19.41
N SER A 178 6.00 19.93 -20.49
CA SER A 178 6.63 20.03 -21.81
C SER A 178 6.47 21.41 -22.44
N ASP A 179 5.33 22.09 -22.18
CA ASP A 179 5.10 23.47 -22.62
C ASP A 179 5.92 24.48 -21.81
N GLN A 180 6.06 24.23 -20.50
CA GLN A 180 6.82 25.07 -19.57
C GLN A 180 7.88 24.27 -18.80
N PRO A 181 9.02 23.91 -19.43
CA PRO A 181 10.05 23.08 -18.78
C PRO A 181 10.64 23.70 -17.50
N GLY A 182 10.61 25.03 -17.38
CA GLY A 182 11.06 25.74 -16.17
C GLY A 182 10.30 25.35 -14.90
N LEU A 183 9.09 24.80 -15.02
CA LEU A 183 8.33 24.29 -13.88
C LEU A 183 8.92 23.03 -13.25
N LEU A 184 9.82 22.32 -13.95
CA LEU A 184 10.53 21.18 -13.36
C LEU A 184 11.33 21.57 -12.11
N GLY A 185 11.73 22.85 -11.98
CA GLY A 185 12.33 23.37 -10.74
C GLY A 185 11.35 23.34 -9.56
N PRO A 186 10.33 24.22 -9.53
CA PRO A 186 9.39 24.29 -8.41
C PRO A 186 8.47 23.06 -8.28
N LYS A 187 8.26 22.26 -9.34
CA LYS A 187 7.31 21.13 -9.34
C LYS A 187 7.99 19.76 -9.45
N ALA A 188 9.30 19.66 -9.20
CA ALA A 188 10.04 18.39 -9.19
C ALA A 188 9.33 17.31 -8.35
N LEU A 189 8.79 17.68 -7.19
CA LEU A 189 8.08 16.77 -6.30
C LEU A 189 6.90 16.07 -7.00
N PHE A 190 6.09 16.80 -7.77
CA PHE A 190 4.92 16.23 -8.45
C PHE A 190 5.32 15.20 -9.50
N VAL A 191 6.47 15.38 -10.15
CA VAL A 191 7.00 14.40 -11.11
C VAL A 191 7.30 13.08 -10.41
N PHE A 192 8.04 13.10 -9.29
CA PHE A 192 8.38 11.88 -8.56
C PHE A 192 7.16 11.23 -7.91
N MET A 193 6.22 12.02 -7.39
CA MET A 193 4.93 11.50 -6.89
C MET A 193 4.17 10.78 -8.00
N ALA A 194 4.00 11.41 -9.16
CA ALA A 194 3.28 10.84 -10.30
C ALA A 194 3.90 9.52 -10.79
N LEU A 195 5.22 9.48 -10.92
CA LEU A 195 5.97 8.27 -11.30
C LEU A 195 5.79 7.16 -10.27
N SER A 196 5.90 7.47 -8.98
CA SER A 196 5.75 6.50 -7.91
C SER A 196 4.34 5.90 -7.89
N PHE A 197 3.31 6.74 -7.98
CA PHE A 197 1.91 6.29 -7.91
C PHE A 197 1.54 5.42 -9.10
N ALA A 198 1.95 5.82 -10.32
CA ALA A 198 1.71 5.02 -11.52
C ALA A 198 2.47 3.69 -11.47
N ARG A 199 3.74 3.70 -11.04
CA ARG A 199 4.53 2.48 -10.89
C ARG A 199 3.87 1.51 -9.91
N ASP A 200 3.45 1.99 -8.75
CA ASP A 200 2.79 1.17 -7.74
C ASP A 200 1.51 0.51 -8.26
N GLU A 201 0.67 1.25 -9.00
CA GLU A 201 -0.56 0.69 -9.60
C GLU A 201 -0.28 -0.35 -10.70
N ILE A 202 0.82 -0.19 -11.45
CA ILE A 202 1.24 -1.16 -12.48
C ILE A 202 1.69 -2.47 -11.84
N ILE A 203 2.59 -2.42 -10.86
CA ILE A 203 3.09 -3.63 -10.19
C ILE A 203 2.00 -4.31 -9.35
N TRP A 204 1.04 -3.54 -8.82
CA TRP A 204 -0.14 -4.07 -8.16
C TRP A 204 -1.00 -4.87 -9.14
N LEU A 205 -1.30 -4.29 -10.31
CA LEU A 205 -2.10 -4.98 -11.32
C LEU A 205 -1.40 -6.24 -11.81
N LEU A 206 -0.10 -6.17 -12.10
CA LEU A 206 0.66 -7.27 -12.68
C LEU A 206 0.60 -8.53 -11.80
N ARG A 207 0.90 -8.40 -10.50
CA ARG A 207 0.86 -9.55 -9.59
C ARG A 207 -0.55 -10.11 -9.40
N HIS A 208 -1.57 -9.25 -9.37
CA HIS A 208 -2.94 -9.70 -9.15
C HIS A 208 -3.56 -10.34 -10.40
N ALA A 209 -3.21 -9.85 -11.59
CA ALA A 209 -3.67 -10.42 -12.86
C ALA A 209 -3.19 -11.86 -13.05
N ASP A 210 -1.98 -12.17 -12.61
CA ASP A 210 -1.36 -13.49 -12.78
C ASP A 210 -1.74 -14.48 -11.66
N ASN A 211 -2.10 -14.00 -10.48
CA ASN A 211 -2.26 -14.85 -9.28
C ASN A 211 -3.68 -14.89 -8.69
N MET A 212 -4.62 -14.09 -9.19
CA MET A 212 -5.99 -14.06 -8.67
C MET A 212 -7.01 -14.63 -9.66
N PRO A 213 -7.99 -15.43 -9.20
CA PRO A 213 -9.08 -15.86 -10.05
C PRO A 213 -9.94 -14.68 -10.48
N LYS A 214 -10.37 -14.68 -11.74
CA LYS A 214 -11.26 -13.67 -12.31
C LYS A 214 -12.72 -13.99 -11.96
N LYS A 215 -13.46 -13.02 -11.44
CA LYS A 215 -14.92 -13.11 -11.23
C LYS A 215 -15.67 -12.72 -12.51
N SER A 216 -15.14 -11.76 -13.26
CA SER A 216 -15.63 -11.35 -14.58
C SER A 216 -14.51 -11.39 -15.62
N ALA A 217 -14.85 -11.50 -16.90
CA ALA A 217 -13.85 -11.57 -17.98
C ALA A 217 -12.92 -10.34 -18.04
N ASP A 218 -13.40 -9.18 -17.57
CA ASP A 218 -12.65 -7.93 -17.54
C ASP A 218 -11.87 -7.69 -16.24
N ASP A 219 -11.91 -8.64 -15.30
CA ASP A 219 -11.16 -8.52 -14.04
C ASP A 219 -9.66 -8.58 -14.29
N PHE A 220 -8.95 -7.63 -13.67
CA PHE A 220 -7.50 -7.45 -13.80
C PHE A 220 -7.00 -7.23 -15.24
N ILE A 221 -7.89 -6.85 -16.15
CA ILE A 221 -7.54 -6.34 -17.48
C ILE A 221 -7.70 -4.82 -17.47
N ASP A 222 -6.65 -4.09 -17.84
CA ASP A 222 -6.72 -2.63 -18.02
C ASP A 222 -6.86 -2.32 -19.51
N LYS A 223 -7.98 -1.68 -19.87
CA LYS A 223 -8.32 -1.25 -21.23
C LYS A 223 -8.23 0.27 -21.33
#